data_AF-A0A848SMF6-F1
#
_entry.id   AF-A0A848SMF6-F1
#
_cell.length_a   1.000
_cell.length_b   1.000
_cell.length_c   1.000
_cell.angle_alpha   90.00
_cell.angle_beta   90.00
_cell.angle_gamma   90.00
#
_symmetry.space_group_name_H-M   'P 1'
#
loop_
_entity.id
_entity.type
_entity.pdbx_description
1 polymer ?
#
loop_
_entity_poly.entity_id
_entity_poly.type
_entity_poly.pdbx_seq_one_letter_code
_entity_poly.pdbx_strand_id
1 'polypeptide(L)'
;MSEPTVSAAYAKALFDLAVEKGADREMLLTRSGLCEAVFDDPHTRIAFERFKALMREGKALSDEPALALYFGSQIAFDQLSLVGLITRAAPTMDDAFRQINRYGRLIIEVEGIGAEDRFQIVRRDGRLWIDDIRMNPDNFPELTESTLG
;
A
#
# COMPACT_ATOMS: atom_id res chain seq x y z
N MET A 1 -6.29 16.50 -13.46
CA MET A 1 -5.40 15.96 -12.40
C MET A 1 -4.84 14.65 -12.91
N SER A 2 -3.58 14.33 -12.64
CA SER A 2 -3.00 13.04 -13.04
C SER A 2 -3.64 11.92 -12.20
N GLU A 3 -3.87 10.77 -12.80
CA GLU A 3 -4.31 9.56 -12.08
C GLU A 3 -3.25 9.19 -11.03
N PRO A 4 -3.62 8.84 -9.78
CA PRO A 4 -2.68 8.39 -8.76
C PRO A 4 -1.98 7.11 -9.19
N THR A 5 -0.73 6.95 -8.76
CA THR A 5 0.09 5.78 -9.10
C THR A 5 0.69 5.09 -7.90
N VAL A 6 1.17 3.86 -8.10
CA VAL A 6 1.86 3.00 -7.13
C VAL A 6 3.19 2.54 -7.72
N SER A 7 4.22 2.36 -6.90
CA SER A 7 5.47 1.75 -7.36
C SER A 7 5.28 0.27 -7.68
N ALA A 8 5.94 -0.18 -8.75
CA ALA A 8 5.93 -1.58 -9.15
C ALA A 8 6.48 -2.50 -8.06
N ALA A 9 7.48 -2.07 -7.28
CA ALA A 9 7.98 -2.83 -6.14
C ALA A 9 6.89 -3.17 -5.10
N TYR A 10 6.04 -2.19 -4.75
CA TYR A 10 4.97 -2.39 -3.77
C TYR A 10 3.86 -3.29 -4.33
N ALA A 11 3.47 -3.08 -5.60
CA ALA A 11 2.52 -3.95 -6.28
C ALA A 11 3.05 -5.38 -6.44
N LYS A 12 4.33 -5.55 -6.78
CA LYS A 12 4.97 -6.86 -6.92
C LYS A 12 4.94 -7.63 -5.60
N ALA A 13 5.23 -6.97 -4.49
CA ALA A 13 5.19 -7.63 -3.18
C ALA A 13 3.78 -8.15 -2.83
N LEU A 14 2.73 -7.38 -3.16
CA LEU A 14 1.34 -7.83 -3.00
C LEU A 14 1.02 -9.01 -3.94
N PHE A 15 1.47 -8.93 -5.17
CA PHE A 15 1.30 -9.98 -6.17
C PHE A 15 1.96 -11.29 -5.72
N ASP A 16 3.22 -11.23 -5.29
CA ASP A 16 3.97 -12.39 -4.81
C ASP A 16 3.29 -13.01 -3.57
N LEU A 17 2.82 -12.19 -2.64
CA LEU A 17 2.07 -12.65 -1.48
C LEU A 17 0.75 -13.34 -1.88
N ALA A 18 -0.01 -12.76 -2.81
CA ALA A 18 -1.25 -13.39 -3.27
C ALA A 18 -1.00 -14.77 -3.90
N VAL A 19 0.06 -14.89 -4.70
CA VAL A 19 0.49 -16.17 -5.29
C VAL A 19 0.95 -17.16 -4.22
N GLU A 20 1.69 -16.70 -3.21
CA GLU A 20 2.08 -17.53 -2.05
C GLU A 20 0.84 -18.06 -1.30
N LYS A 21 -0.22 -17.24 -1.20
CA LYS A 21 -1.51 -17.63 -0.61
C LYS A 21 -2.37 -18.52 -1.52
N GLY A 22 -1.92 -18.82 -2.73
CA GLY A 22 -2.58 -19.77 -3.63
C GLY A 22 -3.30 -19.16 -4.83
N ALA A 23 -3.18 -17.84 -5.07
CA ALA A 23 -3.72 -17.23 -6.28
C ALA A 23 -2.98 -17.74 -7.53
N ASP A 24 -3.73 -18.07 -8.58
CA ASP A 24 -3.13 -18.39 -9.88
C ASP A 24 -2.44 -17.15 -10.49
N ARG A 25 -1.18 -17.31 -10.88
CA ARG A 25 -0.31 -16.22 -11.34
C ARG A 25 -0.83 -15.55 -12.61
N GLU A 26 -1.18 -16.34 -13.62
CA GLU A 26 -1.60 -15.82 -14.93
C GLU A 26 -2.98 -15.18 -14.86
N MET A 27 -3.90 -15.81 -14.12
CA MET A 27 -5.21 -15.25 -13.84
C MET A 27 -5.11 -13.94 -13.06
N LEU A 28 -4.22 -13.85 -12.07
CA LEU A 28 -4.04 -12.63 -11.28
C LEU A 28 -3.51 -11.48 -12.12
N LEU A 29 -2.51 -11.71 -12.98
CA LEU A 29 -2.04 -10.69 -13.94
C LEU A 29 -3.17 -10.23 -14.86
N THR A 30 -3.88 -11.18 -15.47
CA THR A 30 -4.95 -10.89 -16.42
C THR A 30 -6.09 -10.09 -15.78
N ARG A 31 -6.58 -10.52 -14.60
CA ARG A 31 -7.74 -9.91 -13.94
C ARG A 31 -7.41 -8.58 -13.26
N SER A 32 -6.17 -8.39 -12.80
CA SER A 32 -5.69 -7.08 -12.31
C SER A 32 -5.36 -6.10 -13.44
N GLY A 33 -5.36 -6.58 -14.69
CA GLY A 33 -4.93 -5.83 -15.85
C GLY A 33 -3.44 -5.50 -15.79
N LEU A 34 -2.62 -6.32 -15.15
CA LEU A 34 -1.17 -6.14 -15.11
C LEU A 34 -0.50 -7.02 -16.18
N CYS A 35 0.70 -6.60 -16.59
CA CYS A 35 1.60 -7.42 -17.40
C CYS A 35 2.85 -7.68 -16.58
N GLU A 36 3.41 -8.90 -16.65
CA GLU A 36 4.57 -9.29 -15.84
C GLU A 36 5.77 -8.35 -16.00
N ALA A 37 6.00 -7.83 -17.21
CA ALA A 37 7.07 -6.89 -17.51
C ALA A 37 7.02 -5.58 -16.70
N VAL A 38 5.86 -5.24 -16.11
CA VAL A 38 5.74 -4.07 -15.23
C VAL A 38 6.59 -4.20 -13.96
N PHE A 39 6.97 -5.42 -13.60
CA PHE A 39 7.76 -5.73 -12.40
C PHE A 39 9.28 -5.78 -12.67
N ASP A 40 9.72 -5.61 -13.92
CA ASP A 40 11.15 -5.65 -14.30
C ASP A 40 11.93 -4.46 -13.73
N ASP A 41 11.28 -3.30 -13.62
CA ASP A 41 11.82 -2.11 -12.95
C ASP A 41 10.97 -1.75 -11.72
N PRO A 42 11.53 -1.84 -10.50
CA PRO A 42 10.81 -1.53 -9.25
C PRO A 42 10.30 -0.09 -9.17
N HIS A 43 10.86 0.83 -9.94
CA HIS A 43 10.48 2.24 -9.99
C HIS A 43 9.35 2.54 -10.98
N THR A 44 8.97 1.58 -11.82
CA THR A 44 7.82 1.72 -12.73
C THR A 44 6.58 2.13 -11.95
N ARG A 45 5.81 3.08 -12.51
CA ARG A 45 4.57 3.58 -11.91
C ARG A 45 3.37 2.86 -12.52
N ILE A 46 2.57 2.24 -11.66
CA ILE A 46 1.36 1.51 -11.99
C ILE A 46 0.15 2.37 -11.61
N ALA A 47 -0.87 2.42 -12.47
CA ALA A 47 -2.13 3.08 -12.15
C ALA A 47 -2.74 2.54 -10.85
N PHE A 48 -3.18 3.43 -9.96
CA PHE A 48 -3.71 3.03 -8.65
C PHE A 48 -4.94 2.11 -8.76
N GLU A 49 -5.77 2.27 -9.79
CA GLU A 49 -6.90 1.36 -10.03
C GLU A 49 -6.45 -0.07 -10.37
N ARG A 50 -5.29 -0.26 -11.03
CA ARG A 50 -4.73 -1.61 -11.26
C ARG A 50 -4.21 -2.22 -9.97
N PHE A 51 -3.64 -1.42 -9.06
CA PHE A 51 -3.26 -1.89 -7.74
C PHE A 51 -4.48 -2.30 -6.89
N LYS A 52 -5.57 -1.52 -6.95
CA LYS A 52 -6.85 -1.90 -6.32
C LYS A 52 -7.42 -3.20 -6.90
N ALA A 53 -7.35 -3.36 -8.23
CA ALA A 53 -7.76 -4.60 -8.89
C ALA A 53 -6.88 -5.77 -8.42
N LEU A 54 -5.55 -5.59 -8.36
CA LEU A 54 -4.63 -6.59 -7.83
C LEU A 54 -4.99 -7.03 -6.41
N MET A 55 -5.31 -6.10 -5.49
CA MET A 55 -5.72 -6.44 -4.13
C MET A 55 -7.01 -7.27 -4.11
N ARG A 56 -8.04 -6.84 -4.85
CA ARG A 56 -9.34 -7.51 -4.88
C ARG A 56 -9.27 -8.89 -5.52
N GLU A 57 -8.59 -8.99 -6.65
CA GLU A 57 -8.41 -10.24 -7.39
C GLU A 57 -7.46 -11.18 -6.64
N GLY A 58 -6.44 -10.65 -5.96
CA GLY A 58 -5.59 -11.41 -5.07
C GLY A 58 -6.41 -12.12 -4.00
N LYS A 59 -7.22 -11.37 -3.23
CA LYS A 59 -8.13 -11.92 -2.22
C LYS A 59 -9.05 -12.99 -2.79
N ALA A 60 -9.65 -12.73 -3.95
CA ALA A 60 -10.61 -13.64 -4.56
C ALA A 60 -9.97 -14.93 -5.09
N LEU A 61 -8.79 -14.85 -5.70
CA LEU A 61 -8.11 -16.01 -6.30
C LEU A 61 -7.36 -16.85 -5.27
N SER A 62 -6.90 -16.26 -4.17
CA SER A 62 -6.27 -17.01 -3.07
C SER A 62 -7.25 -17.49 -1.99
N ASP A 63 -8.53 -17.09 -2.07
CA ASP A 63 -9.53 -17.29 -1.01
C ASP A 63 -9.05 -16.74 0.36
N GLU A 64 -8.25 -15.67 0.34
CA GLU A 64 -7.65 -15.06 1.53
C GLU A 64 -8.24 -13.67 1.79
N PRO A 65 -9.32 -13.54 2.59
CA PRO A 65 -9.94 -12.26 2.86
C PRO A 65 -9.04 -11.31 3.66
N ALA A 66 -8.08 -11.82 4.43
CA ALA A 66 -7.14 -11.04 5.24
C ALA A 66 -5.84 -10.68 4.50
N LEU A 67 -5.80 -10.83 3.17
CA LEU A 67 -4.59 -10.61 2.36
C LEU A 67 -3.91 -9.25 2.65
N ALA A 68 -4.69 -8.18 2.80
CA ALA A 68 -4.16 -6.84 3.07
C ALA A 68 -3.51 -6.72 4.46
N LEU A 69 -4.07 -7.38 5.48
CA LEU A 69 -3.48 -7.45 6.82
C LEU A 69 -2.19 -8.26 6.81
N TYR A 70 -2.17 -9.39 6.09
CA TYR A 70 -0.92 -10.13 5.89
C TYR A 70 0.11 -9.33 5.11
N PHE A 71 -0.32 -8.55 4.13
CA PHE A 71 0.55 -7.67 3.37
C PHE A 71 1.17 -6.58 4.25
N GLY A 72 0.40 -5.95 5.14
CA GLY A 72 0.90 -4.98 6.12
C GLY A 72 1.88 -5.59 7.14
N SER A 73 1.52 -6.76 7.67
CA SER A 73 2.23 -7.37 8.81
C SER A 73 3.43 -8.24 8.46
N GLN A 74 3.46 -8.86 7.28
CA GLN A 74 4.47 -9.87 6.89
C GLN A 74 5.54 -9.32 5.97
N ILE A 75 5.24 -8.23 5.27
CA ILE A 75 6.16 -7.67 4.28
C ILE A 75 7.17 -6.76 4.95
N ALA A 76 8.45 -7.07 4.75
CA ALA A 76 9.57 -6.23 5.14
C ALA A 76 9.63 -4.98 4.24
N PHE A 77 8.80 -3.97 4.50
CA PHE A 77 8.75 -2.74 3.70
C PHE A 77 10.08 -1.98 3.66
N ASP A 78 10.91 -2.16 4.69
CA ASP A 78 12.28 -1.66 4.73
C ASP A 78 13.23 -2.34 3.74
N GLN A 79 12.89 -3.51 3.21
CA GLN A 79 13.64 -4.15 2.13
C GLN A 79 13.10 -3.76 0.74
N LEU A 80 11.86 -3.29 0.68
CA LEU A 80 11.18 -2.91 -0.57
C LEU A 80 11.33 -1.43 -0.93
N SER A 81 11.51 -0.55 0.05
CA SER A 81 11.49 0.89 -0.19
C SER A 81 12.41 1.67 0.74
N LEU A 82 13.04 2.70 0.18
CA LEU A 82 13.77 3.72 0.96
C LEU A 82 12.87 4.35 2.03
N VAL A 83 11.57 4.52 1.76
CA VAL A 83 10.62 5.04 2.75
C VAL A 83 10.52 4.08 3.92
N GLY A 84 10.40 2.77 3.67
CA GLY A 84 10.39 1.75 4.72
C GLY A 84 11.68 1.71 5.54
N LEU A 85 12.84 1.94 4.91
CA LEU A 85 14.12 2.05 5.63
C LEU A 85 14.13 3.25 6.58
N ILE A 86 13.72 4.42 6.07
CA ILE A 86 13.72 5.66 6.83
C ILE A 86 12.70 5.58 7.98
N THR A 87 11.53 4.99 7.76
CA THR A 87 10.52 4.81 8.82
C THR A 87 10.98 3.83 9.87
N ARG A 88 11.61 2.71 9.48
CA ARG A 88 12.18 1.75 10.43
C ARG A 88 13.33 2.33 11.26
N ALA A 89 14.13 3.21 10.66
CA ALA A 89 15.21 3.90 11.35
C ALA A 89 14.73 5.07 12.24
N ALA A 90 13.44 5.41 12.21
CA ALA A 90 12.88 6.51 12.98
C ALA A 90 12.92 6.21 14.49
N PRO A 91 13.31 7.17 15.34
CA PRO A 91 13.42 6.94 16.79
C PRO A 91 12.07 6.71 17.49
N THR A 92 10.99 7.24 16.92
CA THR A 92 9.64 7.17 17.48
C THR A 92 8.60 6.91 16.38
N MET A 93 7.41 6.45 16.78
CA MET A 93 6.27 6.29 15.87
C MET A 93 5.87 7.63 15.23
N ASP A 94 5.89 8.73 16.00
CA ASP A 94 5.62 10.07 15.49
C ASP A 94 6.62 10.47 14.39
N ASP A 95 7.91 10.15 14.60
CA ASP A 95 8.93 10.40 13.57
C ASP A 95 8.71 9.52 12.34
N ALA A 96 8.34 8.25 12.50
CA ALA A 96 8.02 7.35 11.40
C ALA A 96 6.86 7.91 10.54
N PHE A 97 5.76 8.36 11.16
CA PHE A 97 4.63 8.95 10.44
C PHE A 97 5.00 10.24 9.70
N ARG A 98 5.89 11.09 10.26
CA ARG A 98 6.41 12.25 9.52
C ARG A 98 7.14 11.84 8.24
N GLN A 99 7.88 10.74 8.27
CA GLN A 99 8.59 10.23 7.09
C GLN A 99 7.61 9.62 6.08
N ILE A 100 6.58 8.89 6.54
CA ILE A 100 5.50 8.37 5.67
C ILE A 100 4.74 9.52 5.01
N ASN A 101 4.37 10.57 5.74
CA ASN A 101 3.67 11.72 5.16
C ASN A 101 4.55 12.44 4.13
N ARG A 102 5.83 12.60 4.42
CA ARG A 102 6.77 13.31 3.55
C ARG A 102 7.13 12.53 2.28
N TYR A 103 7.33 11.22 2.39
CA TYR A 103 7.90 10.40 1.32
C TYR A 103 6.99 9.29 0.80
N GLY A 104 5.82 9.07 1.41
CA GLY A 104 4.89 7.99 1.08
C GLY A 104 4.44 7.97 -0.38
N ARG A 105 4.40 9.14 -1.04
CA ARG A 105 4.10 9.27 -2.48
C ARG A 105 5.10 8.54 -3.39
N LEU A 106 6.33 8.30 -2.92
CA LEU A 106 7.30 7.46 -3.63
C LEU A 106 6.84 6.00 -3.73
N ILE A 107 6.05 5.54 -2.76
CA ILE A 107 5.41 4.23 -2.78
C ILE A 107 4.06 4.34 -3.47
N ILE A 108 3.17 5.16 -2.93
CA ILE A 108 1.77 5.23 -3.37
C ILE A 108 1.21 6.64 -3.27
N GLU A 109 0.59 7.09 -4.35
CA GLU A 109 -0.17 8.32 -4.40
C GLU A 109 -1.63 8.05 -4.10
N VAL A 110 -2.26 8.95 -3.35
CA VAL A 110 -3.69 8.90 -3.02
C VAL A 110 -4.32 10.27 -3.25
N GLU A 111 -5.61 10.29 -3.49
CA GLU A 111 -6.37 11.52 -3.67
C GLU A 111 -6.74 12.18 -2.33
N GLY A 112 -7.08 13.47 -2.38
CA GLY A 112 -7.53 14.24 -1.22
C GLY A 112 -6.43 14.81 -0.34
N ILE A 113 -5.16 14.46 -0.61
CA ILE A 113 -4.02 14.97 0.14
C ILE A 113 -3.46 16.21 -0.56
N GLY A 114 -3.78 17.37 0.00
CA GLY A 114 -3.30 18.68 -0.45
C GLY A 114 -1.95 19.04 0.19
N ALA A 115 -1.91 20.17 0.89
CA ALA A 115 -0.76 20.59 1.69
C ALA A 115 -0.69 19.90 3.08
N GLU A 116 -1.73 19.18 3.45
CA GLU A 116 -1.84 18.49 4.73
C GLU A 116 -1.20 17.11 4.70
N ASP A 117 -0.86 16.61 5.89
CA ASP A 117 -0.35 15.27 6.12
C ASP A 117 -1.48 14.23 6.00
N ARG A 118 -1.24 13.14 5.25
CA ARG A 118 -2.21 12.04 5.08
C ARG A 118 -2.57 11.38 6.39
N PHE A 119 -1.57 11.01 7.18
CA PHE A 119 -1.76 10.38 8.47
C PHE A 119 -1.66 11.43 9.57
N GLN A 120 -2.73 11.63 10.32
CA GLN A 120 -2.78 12.58 11.44
C GLN A 120 -2.87 11.82 12.76
N ILE A 121 -1.91 12.10 13.65
CA ILE A 121 -1.91 11.57 15.01
C ILE A 121 -2.73 12.51 15.89
N VAL A 122 -3.93 12.08 16.29
CA VAL A 122 -4.90 12.93 17.01
C VAL A 122 -5.26 12.32 18.37
N ARG A 123 -5.44 13.18 19.38
CA ARG A 123 -5.96 12.77 20.69
C ARG A 123 -7.45 13.04 20.76
N ARG A 124 -8.26 12.01 21.02
CA ARG A 124 -9.71 12.10 21.22
C ARG A 124 -10.10 11.22 22.41
N ASP A 125 -10.88 11.77 23.33
CA ASP A 125 -11.41 11.06 24.51
C ASP A 125 -10.35 10.32 25.33
N GLY A 126 -9.18 10.94 25.52
CA GLY A 126 -8.05 10.36 26.26
C GLY A 126 -7.32 9.23 25.52
N ARG A 127 -7.65 8.96 24.25
CA ARG A 127 -6.99 7.96 23.40
C ARG A 127 -6.22 8.63 22.26
N LEU A 128 -5.19 7.95 21.77
CA LEU A 128 -4.45 8.33 20.57
C LEU A 128 -5.05 7.59 19.38
N TRP A 129 -5.27 8.33 18.28
CA TRP A 129 -5.82 7.83 17.03
C TRP A 129 -4.89 8.20 15.88
N ILE A 130 -4.90 7.39 14.84
CA ILE A 130 -4.26 7.67 13.56
C ILE A 130 -5.38 7.81 12.54
N ASP A 131 -5.62 9.02 12.07
CA ASP A 131 -6.60 9.29 11.02
C ASP A 131 -5.91 9.25 9.66
N ASP A 132 -6.38 8.39 8.75
CA ASP A 132 -6.02 8.41 7.33
C ASP A 132 -7.00 9.31 6.58
N ILE A 133 -6.62 10.57 6.37
CA ILE A 133 -7.51 11.62 5.83
C ILE A 133 -7.60 11.63 4.30
N ARG A 134 -7.15 10.56 3.63
CA ARG A 134 -7.28 10.43 2.17
C ARG A 134 -8.74 10.51 1.72
N MET A 135 -8.97 10.85 0.47
CA MET A 135 -10.32 10.90 -0.08
C MET A 135 -10.96 9.50 -0.07
N ASN A 136 -12.18 9.40 0.50
CA ASN A 136 -12.99 8.19 0.54
C ASN A 136 -12.22 6.93 1.02
N PRO A 137 -11.64 6.93 2.23
CA PRO A 137 -10.78 5.83 2.71
C PRO A 137 -11.52 4.49 2.77
N ASP A 138 -12.83 4.52 3.04
CA ASP A 138 -13.69 3.34 3.18
C ASP A 138 -14.02 2.64 1.84
N ASN A 139 -13.73 3.27 0.68
CA ASN A 139 -13.91 2.63 -0.62
C ASN A 139 -12.81 1.59 -0.93
N PHE A 140 -11.70 1.68 -0.21
CA PHE A 140 -10.57 0.74 -0.31
C PHE A 140 -9.86 0.65 1.06
N PRO A 141 -10.51 0.03 2.06
CA PRO A 141 -9.98 -0.08 3.42
C PRO A 141 -8.67 -0.88 3.47
N GLU A 142 -8.47 -1.77 2.50
CA GLU A 142 -7.26 -2.59 2.40
C GLU A 142 -5.97 -1.77 2.31
N LEU A 143 -6.02 -0.53 1.79
CA LEU A 143 -4.84 0.33 1.79
C LEU A 143 -4.46 0.82 3.20
N THR A 144 -5.44 1.03 4.06
CA THR A 144 -5.18 1.39 5.46
C THR A 144 -4.66 0.16 6.21
N GLU A 145 -5.28 -1.00 6.00
CA GLU A 145 -4.83 -2.29 6.54
C GLU A 145 -3.39 -2.62 6.11
N SER A 146 -3.04 -2.42 4.84
CA SER A 146 -1.69 -2.71 4.34
C SER A 146 -0.63 -1.70 4.75
N THR A 147 -1.04 -0.53 5.29
CA THR A 147 -0.10 0.49 5.77
C THR A 147 0.15 0.37 7.27
N LEU A 148 -0.84 -0.12 8.03
CA LEU A 148 -0.84 -0.13 9.51
C LEU A 148 -0.90 -1.54 10.12
N GLY A 149 -0.96 -2.58 9.30
CA GLY A 149 -1.03 -3.99 9.70
C GLY A 149 0.25 -4.53 10.31
#